data_AF-A0AAW0VW18-F1
#
_entry.id   AF-A0AAW0VW18-F1
#
_cell.length_a   1.000
_cell.length_b   1.000
_cell.length_c   1.000
_cell.angle_alpha   90.00
_cell.angle_beta   90.00
_cell.angle_gamma   90.00
#
_symmetry.space_group_name_H-M   'P 1'
#
loop_
_entity.id
_entity.type
_entity.pdbx_description
1 polymer ?
#
loop_
_entity_poly.entity_id
_entity_poly.type
_entity_poly.pdbx_seq_one_letter_code
_entity_poly.pdbx_strand_id
1 'polypeptide(L)'
;AGSGIIYPACRWLVHPRVTSHITTRRLGMIPIVIEQTGRGERAYDIFSRLLKERIICIMGPIDDNISSLVIAQLLFLQSENTKKPIHMYINRAKPLTFRYTQKRFSD
;
A
#
# COMPACT_ATOMS: atom_id res chain seq x y z
N ALA A 1 -45.60 -0.56 -43.60
CA ALA A 1 -44.36 -1.31 -43.79
C ALA A 1 -43.30 -0.72 -42.88
N GLY A 2 -43.15 -1.27 -41.67
CA GLY A 2 -42.25 -0.74 -40.64
C GLY A 2 -40.94 -1.52 -40.61
N SER A 3 -39.84 -0.84 -40.88
CA SER A 3 -38.48 -1.37 -40.70
C SER A 3 -37.93 -0.87 -39.36
N GLY A 4 -38.26 -1.58 -38.29
CA GLY A 4 -37.66 -1.37 -36.97
C GLY A 4 -36.27 -2.00 -36.93
N ILE A 5 -35.24 -1.18 -36.91
CA ILE A 5 -33.84 -1.60 -36.77
C ILE A 5 -33.63 -2.13 -35.34
N ILE A 6 -33.13 -3.37 -35.28
CA ILE A 6 -32.77 -4.07 -34.05
C ILE A 6 -31.51 -3.41 -33.48
N TYR A 7 -31.62 -2.71 -32.35
CA TYR A 7 -30.45 -2.39 -31.52
C TYR A 7 -30.20 -3.59 -30.61
N PRO A 8 -29.00 -4.22 -30.61
CA PRO A 8 -28.70 -5.23 -29.61
C PRO A 8 -28.62 -4.49 -28.27
N ALA A 9 -29.53 -4.84 -27.36
CA ALA A 9 -29.46 -4.43 -25.98
C ALA A 9 -28.06 -4.75 -25.45
N CYS A 10 -27.31 -3.72 -25.06
CA CYS A 10 -26.14 -3.85 -24.21
C CYS A 10 -26.60 -4.46 -22.89
N ARG A 11 -26.61 -5.79 -22.85
CA ARG A 11 -26.90 -6.58 -21.65
C ARG A 11 -25.69 -6.43 -20.74
N TRP A 12 -25.77 -5.45 -19.84
CA TRP A 12 -24.86 -5.32 -18.71
C TRP A 12 -24.94 -6.61 -17.88
N LEU A 13 -24.03 -7.55 -18.12
CA LEU A 13 -23.70 -8.59 -17.16
C LEU A 13 -23.01 -7.91 -15.98
N VAL A 14 -23.84 -7.38 -15.08
CA VAL A 14 -23.46 -7.02 -13.72
C VAL A 14 -23.02 -8.33 -13.07
N HIS A 15 -21.72 -8.62 -13.08
CA HIS A 15 -21.18 -9.69 -12.25
C HIS A 15 -21.33 -9.22 -10.80
N PRO A 16 -22.17 -9.86 -9.97
CA PRO A 16 -22.29 -9.45 -8.60
C PRO A 16 -21.04 -9.91 -7.86
N ARG A 17 -20.49 -8.96 -7.13
CA ARG A 17 -19.84 -9.18 -5.84
C ARG A 17 -18.50 -9.92 -5.91
N VAL A 18 -17.45 -9.14 -6.19
CA VAL A 18 -16.19 -9.37 -5.46
C VAL A 18 -16.55 -9.17 -3.99
N THR A 19 -16.78 -10.27 -3.27
CA THR A 19 -16.78 -10.24 -1.81
C THR A 19 -15.36 -9.89 -1.42
N SER A 20 -15.10 -8.60 -1.23
CA SER A 20 -13.91 -8.16 -0.54
C SER A 20 -14.03 -8.68 0.88
N HIS A 21 -13.54 -9.89 1.11
CA HIS A 21 -13.06 -10.26 2.42
C HIS A 21 -11.98 -9.23 2.73
N ILE A 22 -12.35 -8.17 3.44
CA ILE A 22 -11.40 -7.40 4.22
C ILE A 22 -10.94 -8.41 5.28
N THR A 23 -9.99 -9.27 4.90
CA THR A 23 -9.27 -10.07 5.85
C THR A 23 -8.55 -9.05 6.69
N THR A 24 -9.06 -8.77 7.90
CA THR A 24 -8.28 -8.20 8.98
C THR A 24 -7.04 -9.06 9.07
N ARG A 25 -5.95 -8.64 8.41
CA ARG A 25 -4.64 -9.23 8.62
C ARG A 25 -4.33 -8.86 10.05
N ARG A 26 -4.64 -9.78 10.99
CA ARG A 26 -3.95 -9.82 12.26
C ARG A 26 -2.48 -9.75 11.88
N LEU A 27 -1.83 -8.63 12.15
CA LEU A 27 -0.39 -8.58 12.20
C LEU A 27 -0.07 -9.55 13.34
N GLY A 28 0.13 -10.82 12.99
CA GLY A 28 0.59 -11.84 13.93
C GLY A 28 1.83 -11.32 14.64
N MET A 29 2.08 -11.82 15.85
CA MET A 29 3.22 -11.45 16.69
C MET A 29 4.42 -11.03 15.83
N ILE A 30 4.83 -9.77 15.96
CA ILE A 30 5.91 -9.21 15.14
C ILE A 30 7.19 -9.94 15.56
N PRO A 31 7.90 -10.60 14.63
CA PRO A 31 9.09 -11.35 14.98
C PRO A 31 10.18 -10.42 15.52
N ILE A 32 10.87 -10.90 16.55
CA ILE A 32 12.00 -10.22 17.18
C ILE A 32 13.28 -10.74 16.53
N VAL A 33 14.17 -9.82 16.18
CA VAL A 33 15.50 -10.07 15.63
C VAL A 33 16.53 -9.70 16.69
N ILE A 34 17.47 -10.61 16.95
CA ILE A 34 18.55 -10.40 17.92
C ILE A 34 19.82 -10.04 17.13
N GLU A 35 20.38 -8.86 17.40
CA GLU A 35 21.66 -8.41 16.84
C GLU A 35 22.75 -8.54 17.91
N GLN A 36 23.81 -9.28 17.59
CA GLN A 36 25.02 -9.33 18.41
C GLN A 36 25.85 -8.08 18.15
N THR A 37 25.91 -7.19 19.13
CA THR A 37 26.87 -6.07 19.13
C THR A 37 28.10 -6.48 19.93
N GLY A 38 29.28 -5.91 19.64
CA GLY A 38 30.53 -6.26 20.33
C GLY A 38 30.56 -6.04 21.86
N ARG A 39 29.47 -5.51 22.45
CA ARG A 39 29.28 -5.33 23.90
C ARG A 39 28.05 -6.08 24.44
N GLY A 40 27.38 -6.91 23.64
CA GLY A 40 26.21 -7.70 24.05
C GLY A 40 25.12 -7.82 22.97
N GLU A 41 24.05 -8.54 23.29
CA GLU A 41 22.91 -8.74 22.39
C GLU A 41 21.86 -7.63 22.56
N ARG A 42 21.34 -7.11 21.45
CA ARG A 42 20.17 -6.22 21.45
C ARG A 42 19.05 -6.84 20.62
N ALA A 43 17.87 -6.92 21.21
CA ALA A 43 16.66 -7.38 20.55
C ALA A 43 15.92 -6.18 19.93
N TYR A 44 15.55 -6.30 18.66
CA TYR A 44 14.74 -5.35 17.91
C TYR A 44 13.56 -6.07 17.28
N ASP A 45 12.42 -5.42 17.13
CA ASP A 45 11.41 -5.92 16.19
C ASP A 45 11.90 -5.73 14.74
N ILE A 46 11.35 -6.53 13.82
CA ILE A 46 11.77 -6.48 12.41
C ILE A 46 11.63 -5.08 11.79
N PHE A 47 10.60 -4.29 12.18
CA PHE A 47 10.40 -2.96 11.62
C PHE A 47 11.40 -1.94 12.15
N SER A 48 11.74 -1.97 13.44
CA SER A 48 12.83 -1.12 13.96
C SER A 48 14.17 -1.49 13.35
N ARG A 49 14.41 -2.77 13.06
CA ARG A 49 15.62 -3.19 12.35
C ARG A 49 15.69 -2.58 10.95
N LEU A 50 14.59 -2.65 10.20
CA LEU A 50 14.50 -2.05 8.87
C LEU A 50 14.63 -0.53 8.89
N LEU A 51 14.07 0.15 9.91
CA LEU A 51 14.21 1.60 10.04
C LEU A 51 15.67 2.01 10.26
N LYS A 52 16.45 1.23 11.03
CA LYS A 52 17.90 1.43 11.19
C LYS A 52 18.67 1.29 9.86
N GLU A 53 18.16 0.46 8.94
CA GLU A 53 18.67 0.32 7.57
C GLU A 53 18.06 1.34 6.59
N ARG A 54 17.29 2.31 7.08
CA ARG A 54 16.62 3.39 6.30
C ARG A 54 15.54 2.89 5.37
N ILE A 55 14.86 1.83 5.77
CA ILE A 55 13.77 1.21 5.02
C ILE A 55 12.44 1.53 5.72
N ILE A 56 11.54 2.21 5.00
CA ILE A 56 10.17 2.52 5.46
C ILE A 56 9.18 1.66 4.69
N CYS A 57 8.31 0.95 5.42
CA CYS A 57 7.29 0.07 4.85
C CYS A 57 5.89 0.63 5.08
N ILE A 58 5.19 1.02 4.02
CA ILE A 58 3.77 1.36 4.06
C ILE A 58 2.93 0.17 3.63
N MET A 59 2.16 -0.38 4.56
CA MET A 59 1.28 -1.50 4.30
C MET A 59 -0.17 -1.08 4.54
N GLY A 60 -1.06 -1.30 3.57
CA GLY A 60 -2.50 -1.09 3.76
C GLY A 60 -3.06 0.20 3.15
N PRO A 61 -4.30 0.59 3.53
CA PRO A 61 -4.86 1.90 3.19
C PRO A 61 -4.04 3.01 3.86
N ILE A 62 -3.94 4.18 3.21
CA ILE A 62 -3.24 5.34 3.76
C ILE A 62 -4.28 6.22 4.43
N ASP A 63 -4.22 6.27 5.76
CA ASP A 63 -5.03 7.13 6.60
C ASP A 63 -4.13 8.21 7.27
N ASP A 64 -4.73 9.24 7.88
CA ASP A 64 -3.99 10.36 8.49
C ASP A 64 -3.02 9.91 9.60
N ASN A 65 -3.39 8.85 10.34
CA ASN A 65 -2.55 8.26 11.37
C ASN A 65 -1.27 7.66 10.77
N ILE A 66 -1.40 6.89 9.69
CA ILE A 66 -0.25 6.26 9.00
C ILE A 66 0.61 7.34 8.35
N SER A 67 -0.02 8.35 7.75
CA SER A 67 0.67 9.49 7.15
C SER A 67 1.54 10.21 8.17
N SER A 68 1.01 10.46 9.37
CA SER A 68 1.75 11.10 10.47
C SER A 68 2.97 10.27 10.91
N LEU A 69 2.82 8.94 11.01
CA LEU A 69 3.92 8.03 11.35
C LEU A 69 5.03 8.02 10.29
N VAL A 70 4.64 8.00 9.01
CA VAL A 70 5.60 8.04 7.89
C VAL A 70 6.38 9.35 7.87
N ILE A 71 5.70 10.48 8.11
CA ILE A 71 6.36 11.79 8.20
C ILE A 71 7.39 11.79 9.35
N ALA A 72 7.01 11.29 10.52
CA ALA A 72 7.92 11.19 11.66
C ALA A 72 9.16 10.33 11.35
N GLN A 73 8.96 9.17 10.70
CA GLN A 73 10.05 8.29 10.27
C GLN A 73 10.98 8.94 9.25
N LEU A 74 10.43 9.65 8.27
CA LEU A 74 11.22 10.37 7.26
C LEU A 74 12.08 11.47 7.89
N LEU A 75 11.49 12.31 8.74
CA LEU A 75 12.21 13.37 9.43
C LEU A 75 13.31 12.82 10.34
N PHE A 76 13.03 11.70 11.03
CA PHE A 76 14.02 11.00 11.84
C PHE A 76 15.22 10.53 10.99
N LEU A 77 14.99 9.84 9.87
CA LEU A 77 16.06 9.34 9.00
C LEU A 77 16.86 10.48 8.35
N GLN A 78 16.17 11.57 7.98
CA GLN A 78 16.79 12.76 7.42
C GLN A 78 17.70 13.45 8.44
N SER A 79 17.28 13.53 9.71
CA SER A 79 18.09 14.12 10.79
C SER A 79 19.34 13.30 11.10
N GLU A 80 19.28 11.97 10.96
CA GLU A 80 20.41 11.09 11.25
C GLU A 80 21.50 11.20 10.19
N ASN A 81 21.14 11.14 8.89
CA ASN A 81 22.06 11.50 7.81
C ASN A 81 21.28 11.98 6.59
N THR A 82 21.55 13.20 6.14
CA THR A 82 20.92 13.80 4.95
C THR A 82 21.47 13.28 3.62
N LYS A 83 22.65 12.64 3.62
CA LYS A 83 23.36 12.22 2.40
C LYS A 83 22.99 10.83 1.90
N LYS A 84 22.51 9.94 2.77
CA LYS A 84 22.19 8.55 2.37
C LYS A 84 20.73 8.47 1.90
N PRO A 85 20.44 7.67 0.85
CA PRO A 85 19.08 7.51 0.35
C PRO A 85 18.17 6.85 1.40
N ILE A 86 16.87 7.11 1.27
CA ILE A 86 15.81 6.45 2.04
C ILE A 86 15.05 5.53 1.08
N HIS A 87 14.86 4.28 1.48
CA HIS A 87 14.13 3.30 0.69
C HIS A 87 12.70 3.15 1.21
N MET A 88 11.72 3.32 0.33
CA MET A 88 10.31 3.29 0.70
C MET A 88 9.58 2.19 -0.09
N TYR A 89 9.04 1.22 0.64
CA TYR A 89 8.26 0.12 0.06
C TYR A 89 6.77 0.35 0.32
N ILE A 90 5.99 0.45 -0.76
CA ILE A 90 4.55 0.74 -0.70
C ILE A 90 3.77 -0.47 -1.15
N ASN A 91 2.98 -1.02 -0.24
CA ASN A 91 2.03 -2.09 -0.50
C ASN A 91 0.60 -1.58 -0.30
N ARG A 92 -0.06 -1.24 -1.41
CA ARG A 92 -1.44 -0.77 -1.39
C ARG A 92 -2.40 -1.95 -1.40
N ALA A 93 -3.20 -2.08 -0.35
CA ALA A 93 -4.13 -3.21 -0.17
C ALA A 93 -5.35 -3.24 -1.11
N LYS A 94 -5.58 -2.21 -1.95
CA LYS A 94 -6.72 -2.20 -2.88
C LYS A 94 -6.30 -2.69 -4.26
N PRO A 95 -7.01 -3.66 -4.87
CA PRO A 95 -6.83 -3.99 -6.28
C PRO A 95 -7.18 -2.75 -7.10
N LEU A 96 -6.27 -2.35 -7.98
CA LEU A 96 -6.45 -1.22 -8.89
C LEU A 96 -7.66 -1.48 -9.80
N THR A 97 -8.84 -0.98 -9.44
CA THR A 97 -9.90 -0.75 -10.41
C THR A 97 -9.61 0.60 -11.09
N PHE A 98 -8.54 0.66 -11.87
CA PHE A 98 -8.33 1.75 -12.81
C PHE A 98 -9.31 1.57 -13.97
N ARG A 99 -10.54 2.06 -13.81
CA ARG A 99 -11.40 2.29 -14.99
C ARG A 99 -10.93 3.59 -15.64
N TYR A 100 -10.07 3.47 -16.63
CA TYR A 100 -9.88 4.54 -17.61
C TYR A 100 -11.18 4.68 -18.41
N THR A 101 -12.08 5.57 -17.97
CA THR A 101 -13.07 6.13 -18.90
C THR A 101 -12.33 7.09 -19.81
N GLN A 102 -11.86 6.59 -20.95
CA GLN A 102 -11.38 7.42 -22.04
C GLN A 102 -12.57 8.26 -22.52
N LYS A 103 -12.65 9.51 -22.05
CA LYS A 103 -13.57 10.51 -22.59
C LYS A 103 -13.02 10.85 -23.97
N ARG A 104 -13.47 10.12 -25.00
CA ARG A 104 -13.27 10.51 -26.40
C ARG A 104 -13.94 11.88 -26.54
N PHE A 105 -13.11 12.91 -26.67
CA PHE A 105 -13.56 14.19 -27.18
C PHE A 105 -13.78 13.97 -28.67
N SER A 106 -15.04 14.01 -29.09
CA SER A 106 -15.39 14.12 -30.50
C SER A 106 -15.45 15.61 -30.82
N ASP A 107 -14.73 16.04 -31.85
CA ASP A 107 -14.93 17.34 -32.50
C ASP A 107 -16.34 17.44 -33.11
#